data_AF-A0A227J348-F1
#
_entry.id   AF-A0A227J348-F1
#
_cell.length_a   1.000
_cell.length_b   1.000
_cell.length_c   1.000
_cell.angle_alpha   90.00
_cell.angle_beta   90.00
_cell.angle_gamma   90.00
#
_symmetry.space_group_name_H-M   'P 1'
#
loop_
_entity.id
_entity.type
_entity.pdbx_description
1 polymer ?
#
loop_
_entity_poly.entity_id
_entity_poly.type
_entity_poly.pdbx_seq_one_letter_code
_entity_poly.pdbx_strand_id
1 'polypeptide(L)'
;LIIFAVLVVCFYGLKLALQKPDFRLSWDRKIISLPLVGKISKGLNTARFARTLSICTSSAIPILEGMRVAVDVMSNRYVKQQVLIAADNVREGASLRKALDQTRLFP
;
A
#
# COMPACT_ATOMS: atom_id res chain seq x y z
N LEU A 1 -12.78 36.49 -0.65
CA LEU A 1 -11.95 36.64 0.57
C LEU A 1 -12.27 35.60 1.65
N ILE A 2 -13.51 35.52 2.14
CA ILE A 2 -13.91 34.57 3.21
C ILE A 2 -13.68 33.10 2.82
N ILE A 3 -14.07 32.70 1.62
CA ILE A 3 -13.85 31.31 1.11
C ILE A 3 -12.36 30.97 1.02
N PHE A 4 -11.54 31.95 0.64
CA PHE A 4 -10.08 31.77 0.52
C PHE A 4 -9.43 31.63 1.90
N ALA A 5 -9.88 32.43 2.89
CA ALA A 5 -9.43 32.31 4.27
C ALA A 5 -9.83 30.97 4.90
N VAL A 6 -11.05 30.49 4.65
CA VAL A 6 -11.52 29.18 5.10
C VAL A 6 -10.69 28.06 4.49
N LEU A 7 -10.38 28.13 3.18
CA LEU A 7 -9.52 27.16 2.52
C LEU A 7 -8.10 27.14 3.12
N VAL A 8 -7.51 28.29 3.40
CA VAL A 8 -6.17 28.39 3.98
C VAL A 8 -6.14 27.85 5.41
N VAL A 9 -7.12 28.21 6.25
CA VAL A 9 -7.22 27.68 7.63
C VAL A 9 -7.45 26.17 7.63
N CYS A 10 -8.30 25.66 6.74
CA CYS A 10 -8.56 24.23 6.60
C CYS A 10 -7.30 23.50 6.09
N PHE A 11 -6.56 24.09 5.15
CA PHE A 11 -5.30 23.55 4.63
C PHE A 11 -4.21 23.47 5.70
N TYR A 12 -4.01 24.53 6.49
CA TYR A 12 -3.03 24.54 7.58
C TYR A 12 -3.44 23.66 8.76
N GLY A 13 -4.73 23.61 9.10
CA GLY A 13 -5.27 22.70 10.12
C GLY A 13 -5.10 21.23 9.76
N LEU A 14 -5.34 20.88 8.48
CA LEU A 14 -5.08 19.55 7.95
C LEU A 14 -3.58 19.22 7.96
N LYS A 15 -2.72 20.17 7.60
CA LYS A 15 -1.26 19.99 7.58
C LYS A 15 -0.69 19.73 8.98
N LEU A 16 -1.19 20.43 10.00
CA LEU A 16 -0.84 20.21 11.41
C LEU A 16 -1.40 18.89 11.96
N ALA A 17 -2.62 18.50 11.56
CA ALA A 17 -3.20 17.21 11.93
C ALA A 17 -2.46 16.02 11.29
N LEU A 18 -1.95 16.18 10.06
CA LEU A 18 -1.16 15.18 9.32
C LEU A 18 0.26 14.96 9.89
N GLN A 19 0.73 15.81 10.81
CA GLN A 19 1.98 15.58 11.55
C GLN A 19 1.80 14.65 12.75
N LYS A 20 0.57 14.38 13.21
CA LYS A 20 0.33 13.43 14.31
C LYS A 20 0.32 11.98 13.79
N PRO A 21 1.17 11.09 14.33
CA PRO A 21 1.33 9.71 13.83
C PRO A 21 0.04 8.88 13.89
N ASP A 22 -0.85 9.12 14.87
CA ASP A 22 -2.15 8.44 14.98
C ASP A 22 -3.17 8.89 13.93
N PHE A 23 -3.04 10.13 13.43
CA PHE A 23 -3.94 10.68 12.42
C PHE A 23 -3.56 10.26 11.00
N ARG A 24 -2.28 9.94 10.74
CA ARG A 24 -1.82 9.36 9.46
C ARG A 24 -2.50 8.04 9.13
N LEU A 25 -2.72 7.18 10.13
CA LEU A 25 -3.43 5.91 9.94
C LEU A 25 -4.89 6.11 9.50
N SER A 26 -5.59 7.07 10.09
CA SER A 26 -6.98 7.40 9.72
C SER A 26 -7.10 8.19 8.42
N TRP A 27 -6.10 9.04 8.11
CA TRP A 27 -6.00 9.76 6.84
C TRP A 27 -5.68 8.82 5.68
N ASP A 28 -4.74 7.89 5.85
CA ASP A 28 -4.48 6.82 4.90
C ASP A 28 -5.73 5.96 4.66
N ARG A 29 -6.49 5.67 5.73
CA ARG A 29 -7.77 4.93 5.63
C ARG A 29 -8.84 5.70 4.84
N LYS A 30 -8.95 7.02 5.04
CA LYS A 30 -9.88 7.89 4.29
C LYS A 30 -9.46 8.08 2.83
N ILE A 31 -8.16 8.23 2.55
CA ILE A 31 -7.62 8.29 1.18
C ILE A 31 -7.87 6.99 0.41
N ILE A 32 -7.78 5.83 1.07
CA ILE A 32 -8.11 4.53 0.46
C ILE A 32 -9.62 4.40 0.19
N SER A 33 -10.48 5.02 1.02
CA SER A 33 -11.94 4.98 0.84
C SER A 33 -12.46 5.83 -0.32
N LEU A 34 -11.63 6.75 -0.85
CA LEU A 34 -11.96 7.50 -2.06
C LEU A 34 -11.81 6.58 -3.28
N PRO A 35 -12.89 6.27 -4.02
CA PRO A 35 -12.90 5.23 -5.06
C PRO A 35 -11.91 5.50 -6.21
N LEU A 36 -11.57 6.76 -6.47
CA LEU A 36 -10.58 7.15 -7.47
C LEU A 36 -9.14 6.92 -6.97
N VAL A 37 -8.83 7.38 -5.76
CA VAL A 37 -7.47 7.33 -5.20
C VAL A 37 -7.12 5.91 -4.76
N GLY A 38 -8.09 5.15 -4.24
CA GLY A 38 -7.92 3.74 -3.86
C GLY A 38 -7.54 2.85 -5.05
N LYS A 39 -8.18 3.01 -6.23
CA LYS A 39 -7.81 2.26 -7.45
C LYS A 39 -6.40 2.60 -7.93
N ILE A 40 -6.05 3.88 -7.99
CA ILE A 40 -4.71 4.33 -8.41
C ILE A 40 -3.66 3.84 -7.42
N SER A 41 -3.92 3.94 -6.12
CA SER A 41 -3.01 3.49 -5.07
C SER A 41 -2.78 1.98 -5.15
N LYS A 42 -3.83 1.17 -5.33
CA LYS A 42 -3.70 -0.28 -5.56
C LYS A 42 -2.85 -0.57 -6.79
N GLY A 43 -3.16 0.04 -7.94
CA GLY A 43 -2.40 -0.15 -9.17
C GLY A 43 -0.92 0.22 -9.03
N LEU A 44 -0.60 1.35 -8.39
CA LEU A 44 0.77 1.80 -8.19
C LEU A 44 1.55 0.88 -7.23
N ASN A 45 0.93 0.46 -6.12
CA ASN A 45 1.56 -0.45 -5.17
C ASN A 45 1.79 -1.83 -5.79
N THR A 46 0.80 -2.36 -6.51
CA THR A 46 0.91 -3.63 -7.23
C THR A 46 1.98 -3.57 -8.33
N ALA A 47 2.06 -2.47 -9.08
CA ALA A 47 3.12 -2.28 -10.09
C ALA A 47 4.52 -2.25 -9.47
N ARG A 48 4.69 -1.53 -8.35
CA ARG A 48 5.97 -1.51 -7.61
C ARG A 48 6.35 -2.89 -7.09
N PHE A 49 5.39 -3.59 -6.49
CA PHE A 49 5.57 -4.95 -5.99
C PHE A 49 5.97 -5.90 -7.12
N ALA A 50 5.22 -5.92 -8.23
CA ALA A 50 5.50 -6.78 -9.37
C ALA A 50 6.87 -6.50 -9.98
N ARG A 51 7.25 -5.22 -10.11
CA ARG A 51 8.58 -4.83 -10.60
C ARG A 51 9.69 -5.33 -9.69
N THR A 52 9.60 -5.08 -8.39
CA THR A 52 10.63 -5.53 -7.44
C THR A 52 10.69 -7.05 -7.36
N LEU A 53 9.54 -7.72 -7.31
CA LEU A 53 9.48 -9.18 -7.30
C LEU A 53 10.06 -9.78 -8.58
N SER A 54 9.83 -9.17 -9.74
CA SER A 54 10.43 -9.58 -11.01
C SER A 54 11.95 -9.45 -10.98
N ILE A 55 12.48 -8.35 -10.42
CA ILE A 55 13.93 -8.16 -10.25
C ILE A 55 14.47 -9.25 -9.32
N CYS A 56 13.88 -9.45 -8.14
CA CYS A 56 14.31 -10.47 -7.19
C CYS A 56 14.29 -11.88 -7.81
N THR A 57 13.22 -12.21 -8.52
CA THR A 57 13.07 -13.50 -9.21
C THR A 57 14.14 -13.68 -10.29
N SER A 58 14.44 -12.62 -11.07
CA SER A 58 15.51 -12.65 -12.08
C SER A 58 16.91 -12.78 -11.46
N SER A 59 17.08 -12.33 -10.21
CA SER A 59 18.31 -12.48 -9.43
C SER A 59 18.36 -13.80 -8.64
N ALA A 60 17.48 -14.77 -8.95
CA ALA A 60 17.38 -16.06 -8.25
C ALA A 60 17.18 -15.95 -6.74
N ILE A 61 16.63 -14.83 -6.26
CA ILE A 61 16.24 -14.67 -4.85
C ILE A 61 15.03 -15.57 -4.59
N PRO A 62 15.02 -16.36 -3.50
CA PRO A 62 13.87 -17.18 -3.13
C PRO A 62 12.58 -16.35 -3.09
N ILE A 63 11.49 -16.89 -3.63
CA ILE A 63 10.25 -16.13 -3.87
C ILE A 63 9.72 -15.47 -2.59
N LEU A 64 9.82 -16.15 -1.46
CA LEU A 64 9.40 -15.66 -0.15
C LEU A 64 10.20 -14.45 0.32
N GLU A 65 11.50 -14.44 0.05
CA GLU A 65 12.38 -13.32 0.37
C GLU A 65 12.14 -12.17 -0.61
N GLY A 66 11.97 -12.48 -1.90
CA GLY A 66 11.58 -11.50 -2.92
C GLY A 66 10.26 -10.80 -2.59
N MET A 67 9.27 -11.52 -2.04
CA MET A 67 8.01 -10.93 -1.57
C MET A 67 8.24 -9.91 -0.45
N ARG A 68 9.12 -10.22 0.52
CA ARG A 68 9.45 -9.31 1.63
C ARG A 68 10.12 -8.04 1.13
N VAL A 69 11.11 -8.17 0.24
CA VAL A 69 11.77 -7.01 -0.39
C VAL A 69 10.78 -6.17 -1.20
N ALA A 70 9.86 -6.82 -1.93
CA ALA A 70 8.84 -6.13 -2.72
C ALA A 70 7.80 -5.39 -1.86
N VAL A 71 7.55 -5.82 -0.62
CA VAL A 71 6.69 -5.12 0.34
C VAL A 71 7.32 -3.80 0.80
N ASP A 72 8.65 -3.72 0.93
CA ASP A 72 9.31 -2.54 1.46
C ASP A 72 9.14 -1.30 0.58
N VAL A 73 9.08 -1.48 -0.74
CA VAL A 73 8.89 -0.39 -1.72
C VAL A 73 7.44 0.08 -1.87
N MET A 74 6.47 -0.64 -1.30
CA MET A 74 5.08 -0.22 -1.27
C MET A 74 4.93 1.03 -0.39
N SER A 75 4.05 1.95 -0.75
CA SER A 75 3.84 3.18 0.04
C SER A 75 2.78 3.00 1.12
N ASN A 76 1.81 2.10 0.90
CA ASN A 76 0.64 1.99 1.75
C ASN A 76 0.79 0.88 2.81
N ARG A 77 0.70 1.23 4.09
CA ARG A 77 0.86 0.28 5.21
C ARG A 77 -0.18 -0.85 5.22
N TYR A 78 -1.44 -0.56 4.86
CA TYR A 78 -2.47 -1.59 4.78
C TYR A 78 -2.15 -2.61 3.68
N VAL A 79 -1.73 -2.13 2.51
CA VAL A 79 -1.31 -2.98 1.39
C VAL A 79 -0.12 -3.85 1.80
N LYS A 80 0.90 -3.26 2.46
CA LYS A 80 2.04 -4.01 2.98
C LYS A 80 1.62 -5.18 3.88
N GLN A 81 0.75 -4.91 4.85
CA GLN A 81 0.29 -5.93 5.79
C GLN A 81 -0.45 -7.08 5.09
N GLN A 82 -1.30 -6.77 4.11
CA GLN A 82 -2.01 -7.80 3.35
C GLN A 82 -1.07 -8.68 2.52
N VAL A 83 -0.03 -8.09 1.91
CA VAL A 83 0.95 -8.85 1.15
C VAL A 83 1.86 -9.69 2.06
N LEU A 84 2.16 -9.22 3.28
CA LEU A 84 2.86 -10.03 4.28
C LEU A 84 2.04 -11.27 4.70
N ILE A 85 0.74 -11.10 4.93
CA ILE A 85 -0.17 -12.23 5.18
C ILE A 85 -0.16 -13.21 3.99
N ALA A 86 -0.19 -12.69 2.76
CA ALA A 86 -0.05 -13.54 1.58
C ALA A 86 1.30 -14.28 1.53
N ALA A 87 2.40 -13.64 1.93
CA ALA A 87 3.70 -14.29 2.01
C ALA A 87 3.74 -15.42 3.05
N ASP A 88 3.07 -15.24 4.20
CA ASP A 88 2.93 -16.29 5.20
C ASP A 88 2.07 -17.46 4.69
N ASN A 89 0.97 -17.19 3.99
CA ASN A 89 0.18 -18.26 3.33
C ASN A 89 1.01 -19.05 2.31
N VAL A 90 1.90 -18.40 1.57
CA VAL A 90 2.82 -19.08 0.63
C VAL A 90 3.84 -19.93 1.40
N ARG A 91 4.32 -19.47 2.56
CA ARG A 91 5.19 -20.29 3.44
C ARG A 91 4.48 -21.55 3.90
N GLU A 92 3.18 -21.47 4.17
CA GLU A 92 2.34 -22.60 4.55
C GLU A 92 1.97 -23.52 3.38
N GLY A 93 2.41 -23.21 2.15
CA GLY A 93 2.25 -24.05 0.97
C GLY A 93 1.10 -23.62 0.03
N ALA A 94 0.44 -22.49 0.28
CA ALA A 94 -0.49 -21.93 -0.69
C ALA A 94 0.25 -21.47 -1.96
N SER A 95 -0.39 -21.61 -3.12
CA SER A 95 0.18 -21.04 -4.35
C SER A 95 0.23 -19.51 -4.27
N LEU A 96 1.26 -18.91 -4.86
CA LEU A 96 1.43 -17.45 -4.87
C LEU A 96 0.19 -16.73 -5.42
N ARG A 97 -0.36 -17.22 -6.54
CA ARG A 97 -1.57 -16.67 -7.14
C ARG A 97 -2.73 -16.64 -6.14
N LYS A 98 -3.01 -17.78 -5.49
CA LYS A 98 -4.12 -17.89 -4.53
C LYS A 98 -3.92 -16.94 -3.34
N ALA A 99 -2.71 -16.86 -2.81
CA ALA A 99 -2.39 -16.00 -1.68
C ALA A 99 -2.55 -14.51 -2.03
N LEU A 100 -2.13 -14.09 -3.23
CA LEU A 100 -2.28 -12.70 -3.68
C LEU A 100 -3.73 -12.36 -4.03
N ASP A 101 -4.49 -13.25 -4.68
CA ASP A 101 -5.91 -13.05 -5.02
C ASP A 101 -6.77 -12.81 -3.77
N GLN A 102 -6.47 -13.52 -2.67
CA GLN A 102 -7.15 -13.35 -1.38
C GLN A 102 -7.05 -11.92 -0.82
N THR A 103 -5.98 -11.18 -1.17
CA THR A 103 -5.79 -9.80 -0.70
C THR A 103 -6.74 -8.79 -1.39
N ARG A 104 -7.27 -9.11 -2.58
CA ARG A 104 -8.07 -8.19 -3.43
C ARG A 104 -7.37 -6.86 -3.74
N LEU A 105 -6.03 -6.88 -3.75
CA LEU A 105 -5.18 -5.74 -4.07
C LEU A 105 -4.62 -5.80 -5.50
N PHE A 106 -4.51 -7.01 -6.05
CA PHE A 106 -3.98 -7.27 -7.38
C PHE A 106 -5.15 -7.35 -8.37
N PRO A 107 -5.11 -6.56 -9.47
CA PRO A 107 -6.06 -6.69 -10.56
C PRO A 107 -5.77 -7.94 -11.42
#